data_AF-A0AA35WZY2-F1
#
_entry.id   AF-A0AA35WZY2-F1
#
_cell.length_a   1.000
_cell.length_b   1.000
_cell.length_c   1.000
_cell.angle_alpha   90.00
_cell.angle_beta   90.00
_cell.angle_gamma   90.00
#
_symmetry.space_group_name_H-M   'P 1'
#
loop_
_entity.id
_entity.type
_entity.pdbx_description
1 polymer ?
#
loop_
_entity_poly.entity_id
_entity_poly.type
_entity_poly.pdbx_seq_one_letter_code
_entity_poly.pdbx_strand_id
1 'polypeptide(L)'
;MTLRVNDGQQVNAGAALVDGPLDLRELLDVRGLEGLQHYLVDEVQEVYRSQGVGIHDKHIEVILRQMLRRVQVETSGDTEFIPGDVVDKFRFEDQNQRVLAESGEPSTARTLLLGVSKAALTTDSFLSKASFQETTKVLTMAAVASDRDWLRGLKENVIIGRLIPARLDSLLESERHLLRQESLEDFDVELMAPSWLSGQPLAIDGLDAPEGALDLEIDSEVISGQPSGPVADGGGLGDSGYQIRTAEEEEDLLRRAQSLTDGELEGDRDLQATARIFSPFDDEEDDIPAL
;
A
#
# COMPACT_ATOMS: atom_id res chain seq x y z
N MET A 1 -36.53 -19.96 -8.50
CA MET A 1 -35.42 -20.71 -7.89
C MET A 1 -35.69 -22.18 -8.13
N THR A 2 -34.91 -22.80 -9.02
CA THR A 2 -35.03 -24.20 -9.42
C THR A 2 -34.01 -25.04 -8.64
N LEU A 3 -34.44 -26.17 -8.11
CA LEU A 3 -33.57 -27.11 -7.41
C LEU A 3 -32.74 -27.88 -8.45
N ARG A 4 -31.41 -27.94 -8.27
CA ARG A 4 -30.47 -28.60 -9.20
C ARG A 4 -30.26 -30.09 -8.90
N VAL A 5 -30.74 -30.56 -7.75
CA VAL A 5 -30.48 -31.90 -7.23
C VAL A 5 -31.77 -32.69 -7.13
N ASN A 6 -31.67 -34.01 -7.34
CA ASN A 6 -32.80 -34.92 -7.16
C ASN A 6 -32.80 -35.51 -5.74
N ASP A 7 -33.97 -35.90 -5.25
CA ASP A 7 -34.09 -36.61 -3.98
C ASP A 7 -33.25 -37.90 -3.97
N GLY A 8 -32.41 -38.05 -2.95
CA GLY A 8 -31.49 -39.20 -2.80
C GLY A 8 -30.17 -39.07 -3.56
N GLN A 9 -29.93 -37.96 -4.27
CA GLN A 9 -28.64 -37.71 -4.93
C GLN A 9 -27.54 -37.42 -3.90
N GLN A 10 -26.42 -38.12 -3.99
CA GLN A 10 -25.22 -37.76 -3.24
C GLN A 10 -24.59 -36.50 -3.83
N VAL A 11 -24.26 -35.55 -2.95
CA VAL A 11 -23.65 -34.27 -3.32
C VAL A 11 -22.39 -34.06 -2.49
N ASN A 12 -21.37 -33.46 -3.09
CA ASN A 12 -20.15 -33.08 -2.40
C ASN A 12 -20.37 -31.79 -1.60
N ALA A 13 -19.58 -31.60 -0.55
CA ALA A 13 -19.60 -30.36 0.23
C ALA A 13 -19.39 -29.14 -0.67
N GLY A 14 -20.31 -28.18 -0.58
CA GLY A 14 -20.29 -26.93 -1.34
C GLY A 14 -20.83 -27.04 -2.76
N ALA A 15 -21.48 -28.15 -3.15
CA ALA A 15 -22.22 -28.25 -4.41
C ALA A 15 -23.44 -27.30 -4.41
N ALA A 16 -23.68 -26.60 -5.52
CA ALA A 16 -24.84 -25.73 -5.67
C ALA A 16 -26.13 -26.57 -5.73
N LEU A 17 -26.99 -26.42 -4.73
CA LEU A 17 -28.28 -27.13 -4.64
C LEU A 17 -29.40 -26.43 -5.41
N VAL A 18 -29.22 -25.13 -5.67
CA VAL A 18 -30.19 -24.22 -6.26
C VAL A 18 -29.53 -23.44 -7.39
N ASP A 19 -30.31 -23.08 -8.41
CA ASP A 19 -29.85 -22.14 -9.43
C ASP A 19 -29.70 -20.74 -8.85
N GLY A 20 -28.59 -20.11 -9.19
CA GLY A 20 -28.26 -18.74 -8.80
C GLY A 20 -26.76 -18.55 -8.59
N PRO A 21 -26.33 -17.30 -8.38
CA PRO A 21 -24.95 -17.01 -7.98
C PRO A 21 -24.68 -17.62 -6.61
N LEU A 22 -23.50 -18.22 -6.45
CA LEU A 22 -23.03 -18.74 -5.17
C LEU A 22 -22.63 -17.59 -4.25
N ASP A 23 -22.95 -17.72 -2.95
CA ASP A 23 -22.39 -16.83 -1.94
C ASP A 23 -20.91 -17.20 -1.72
N LEU A 24 -20.02 -16.23 -1.97
CA LEU A 24 -18.58 -16.43 -1.90
C LEU A 24 -18.07 -16.67 -0.46
N ARG A 25 -18.78 -16.18 0.55
CA ARG A 25 -18.42 -16.38 1.96
C ARG A 25 -18.75 -17.80 2.37
N GLU A 26 -19.96 -18.26 2.04
CA GLU A 26 -20.33 -19.66 2.26
C GLU A 26 -19.40 -20.62 1.50
N LEU A 27 -19.04 -20.25 0.26
CA LEU A 27 -18.11 -21.05 -0.53
C LEU A 27 -16.72 -21.13 0.12
N LEU A 28 -16.22 -20.04 0.69
CA LEU A 28 -14.96 -20.00 1.42
C LEU A 28 -15.00 -20.91 2.65
N ASP A 29 -16.10 -20.88 3.41
CA ASP A 29 -16.25 -21.67 4.63
C ASP A 29 -16.37 -23.16 4.33
N VAL A 30 -17.01 -23.53 3.22
CA VAL A 30 -17.28 -24.94 2.87
C VAL A 30 -16.16 -25.58 2.05
N ARG A 31 -15.61 -24.87 1.04
CA ARG A 31 -14.57 -25.41 0.14
C ARG A 31 -13.17 -24.90 0.43
N GLY A 32 -13.02 -23.99 1.38
CA GLY A 32 -11.74 -23.38 1.73
C GLY A 32 -11.20 -22.42 0.67
N LEU A 33 -9.98 -21.96 0.90
CA LEU A 33 -9.32 -20.92 0.08
C LEU A 33 -9.05 -21.39 -1.35
N GLU A 34 -8.54 -22.61 -1.54
CA GLU A 34 -8.24 -23.15 -2.87
C GLU A 34 -9.52 -23.32 -3.70
N GLY A 35 -10.58 -23.87 -3.09
CA GLY A 35 -11.86 -24.04 -3.77
C GLY A 35 -12.49 -22.72 -4.21
N LEU A 36 -12.39 -21.67 -3.38
CA LEU A 36 -12.84 -20.32 -3.75
C LEU A 36 -11.99 -19.73 -4.88
N GLN A 37 -10.66 -19.86 -4.81
CA GLN A 37 -9.77 -19.31 -5.84
C GLN A 37 -10.04 -19.93 -7.20
N HIS A 38 -10.17 -21.26 -7.27
CA HIS A 38 -10.51 -21.95 -8.51
C HIS A 38 -11.84 -21.49 -9.08
N TYR A 39 -12.87 -21.41 -8.22
CA TYR A 39 -14.19 -20.92 -8.63
C TYR A 39 -14.11 -19.50 -9.24
N LEU A 40 -13.41 -18.58 -8.57
CA LEU A 40 -13.30 -17.19 -9.04
C LEU A 40 -12.49 -17.07 -10.32
N VAL A 41 -11.44 -17.87 -10.50
CA VAL A 41 -10.67 -17.89 -11.75
C VAL A 41 -11.55 -18.38 -12.89
N ASP A 42 -12.29 -19.48 -12.70
CA ASP A 42 -13.15 -20.06 -13.74
C ASP A 42 -14.24 -19.08 -14.19
N GLU A 43 -14.93 -18.44 -13.23
CA GLU A 43 -16.01 -17.47 -13.49
C GLU A 43 -15.50 -16.23 -14.24
N VAL A 44 -14.39 -15.65 -13.79
CA VAL A 44 -13.79 -14.48 -14.48
C VAL A 44 -13.32 -14.87 -15.87
N GLN A 45 -12.68 -16.03 -16.00
CA GLN A 45 -12.17 -16.51 -17.28
C GLN A 45 -13.31 -16.81 -18.28
N GLU A 46 -14.47 -17.30 -17.82
CA GLU A 46 -15.64 -17.53 -18.67
C GLU A 46 -16.14 -16.23 -19.32
N VAL A 47 -16.19 -15.13 -18.55
CA VAL A 47 -16.58 -13.81 -19.07
C VAL A 47 -15.59 -13.34 -20.15
N TYR A 48 -14.28 -13.40 -19.89
CA TYR A 48 -13.28 -12.99 -20.89
C TYR A 48 -13.28 -13.88 -22.13
N ARG A 49 -13.42 -15.20 -21.95
CA ARG A 49 -13.55 -16.16 -23.06
C ARG A 49 -14.78 -15.85 -23.93
N SER A 50 -15.91 -15.50 -23.32
CA SER A 50 -17.14 -15.16 -24.05
C SER A 50 -17.00 -13.90 -24.91
N GLN A 51 -16.11 -12.97 -24.51
CA GLN A 51 -15.77 -11.76 -25.25
C GLN A 51 -14.63 -11.97 -26.26
N GLY A 52 -14.13 -13.20 -26.39
CA GLY A 52 -13.03 -13.54 -27.28
C GLY A 52 -11.66 -13.04 -26.83
N VAL A 53 -11.52 -12.59 -25.57
CA VAL A 53 -10.27 -12.07 -25.02
C VAL A 53 -9.54 -13.17 -24.25
N GLY A 54 -8.32 -13.50 -24.69
CA GLY A 54 -7.45 -14.45 -23.98
C GLY A 54 -6.68 -13.77 -22.85
N ILE A 55 -6.93 -14.18 -21.61
CA ILE A 55 -6.17 -13.76 -20.42
C ILE A 55 -5.57 -15.01 -19.76
N HIS A 56 -4.36 -14.89 -19.22
CA HIS A 56 -3.73 -15.97 -18.47
C HIS A 56 -4.15 -15.92 -17.00
N ASP A 57 -4.53 -17.07 -16.45
CA ASP A 57 -5.02 -17.26 -15.08
C ASP A 57 -4.13 -16.61 -14.00
N LYS A 58 -2.80 -16.63 -14.18
CA LYS A 58 -1.82 -15.98 -13.30
C LYS A 58 -2.15 -14.51 -12.97
N HIS A 59 -2.75 -13.78 -13.90
CA HIS A 59 -3.11 -12.38 -13.69
C HIS A 59 -4.29 -12.26 -12.73
N ILE A 60 -5.30 -13.12 -12.89
CA ILE A 60 -6.48 -13.19 -12.03
C ILE A 60 -6.05 -13.65 -10.64
N GLU A 61 -5.24 -14.71 -10.54
CA GLU A 61 -4.73 -15.23 -9.28
C GLU A 61 -3.94 -14.19 -8.48
N VAL A 62 -3.12 -13.37 -9.14
CA VAL A 62 -2.36 -12.31 -8.47
C VAL A 62 -3.30 -11.27 -7.84
N ILE A 63 -4.41 -10.95 -8.50
CA ILE A 63 -5.44 -10.04 -7.97
C ILE A 63 -6.18 -10.70 -6.81
N LEU A 64 -6.64 -11.95 -6.99
CA LEU A 64 -7.34 -12.72 -5.95
C LEU A 64 -6.49 -12.89 -4.69
N ARG A 65 -5.17 -13.07 -4.84
CA ARG A 65 -4.23 -13.10 -3.72
C ARG A 65 -4.29 -11.82 -2.88
N GLN A 66 -4.44 -10.65 -3.51
CA GLN A 66 -4.59 -9.39 -2.76
C GLN A 66 -5.95 -9.27 -2.09
N MET A 67 -7.01 -9.78 -2.72
CA MET A 67 -8.37 -9.79 -2.15
C MET A 67 -8.50 -10.71 -0.92
N LEU A 68 -7.68 -11.77 -0.84
CA LEU A 68 -7.66 -12.78 0.23
C LEU A 68 -6.52 -12.56 1.25
N ARG A 69 -5.85 -11.41 1.21
CA ARG A 69 -4.65 -11.15 2.03
C ARG A 69 -4.95 -10.88 3.51
N ARG A 70 -6.20 -10.61 3.87
CA ARG A 70 -6.61 -10.22 5.23
C ARG A 70 -7.32 -11.38 5.95
N VAL A 71 -7.09 -11.46 7.25
CA VAL A 71 -7.75 -12.42 8.15
C VAL A 71 -8.44 -11.64 9.26
N GLN A 72 -9.57 -12.16 9.73
CA GLN A 72 -10.25 -11.66 10.91
C GLN A 72 -9.99 -12.58 12.10
N VAL A 73 -9.47 -12.02 13.18
CA VAL A 73 -9.17 -12.75 14.41
C VAL A 73 -10.47 -13.18 15.07
N GLU A 74 -10.55 -14.47 15.42
CA GLU A 74 -11.68 -15.06 16.14
C GLU A 74 -11.37 -15.22 17.62
N THR A 75 -10.18 -15.72 17.95
CA THR A 75 -9.69 -15.85 19.32
C THR A 75 -8.28 -15.30 19.43
N SER A 76 -7.98 -14.60 20.52
CA SER A 76 -6.67 -13.97 20.73
C SER A 76 -5.58 -14.93 21.16
N GLY A 77 -5.93 -16.04 21.84
CA GLY A 77 -4.94 -16.86 22.54
C GLY A 77 -4.06 -15.99 23.45
N ASP A 78 -2.75 -16.21 23.39
CA ASP A 78 -1.70 -15.41 24.06
C ASP A 78 -1.08 -14.34 23.14
N THR A 79 -1.69 -14.06 21.99
CA THR A 79 -1.21 -12.99 21.08
C THR A 79 -1.71 -11.61 21.50
N GLU A 80 -1.12 -10.56 20.92
CA GLU A 80 -1.54 -9.17 21.10
C GLU A 80 -2.80 -8.79 20.32
N PHE A 81 -3.38 -9.72 19.55
CA PHE A 81 -4.53 -9.41 18.70
C PHE A 81 -5.84 -9.35 19.49
N ILE A 82 -6.78 -8.52 19.04
CA ILE A 82 -8.11 -8.41 19.63
C ILE A 82 -9.11 -9.20 18.76
N PRO A 83 -10.07 -9.94 19.36
CA PRO A 83 -11.09 -10.63 18.57
C PRO A 83 -11.88 -9.63 17.73
N GLY A 84 -12.06 -9.94 16.45
CA GLY A 84 -12.70 -9.07 15.47
C GLY A 84 -11.73 -8.21 14.65
N ASP A 85 -10.45 -8.10 15.06
CA ASP A 85 -9.45 -7.34 14.33
C ASP A 85 -9.22 -7.92 12.93
N VAL A 86 -9.03 -7.02 11.96
CA VAL A 86 -8.68 -7.39 10.58
C VAL A 86 -7.21 -7.08 10.34
N VAL A 87 -6.40 -8.12 10.24
CA VAL A 87 -4.94 -8.01 10.15
C VAL A 87 -4.41 -8.64 8.85
N ASP A 88 -3.17 -8.29 8.49
CA ASP A 88 -2.48 -8.93 7.37
C ASP A 88 -2.20 -10.40 7.71
N LYS A 89 -2.49 -11.30 6.76
CA LYS A 89 -2.31 -12.74 6.95
C LYS A 89 -0.87 -13.11 7.31
N PHE A 90 0.13 -12.50 6.68
CA PHE A 90 1.54 -12.82 6.97
C PHE A 90 1.95 -12.30 8.35
N ARG A 91 1.48 -11.12 8.74
CA ARG A 91 1.72 -10.60 10.11
C ARG A 91 1.07 -11.49 11.17
N PHE A 92 -0.14 -11.97 10.90
CA PHE A 92 -0.85 -12.90 11.77
C PHE A 92 -0.09 -14.23 11.92
N GLU A 93 0.34 -14.81 10.81
CA GLU A 93 1.13 -16.05 10.80
C GLU A 93 2.48 -15.90 11.52
N ASP A 94 3.21 -14.81 11.29
CA ASP A 94 4.49 -14.51 11.97
C ASP A 94 4.31 -14.37 13.48
N GLN A 95 3.27 -13.64 13.93
CA GLN A 95 3.00 -13.48 15.36
C GLN A 95 2.60 -14.81 16.02
N ASN A 96 1.76 -15.60 15.35
CA ASN A 96 1.39 -16.93 15.86
C ASN A 96 2.58 -17.88 15.93
N GLN A 97 3.48 -17.83 14.94
CA GLN A 97 4.70 -18.64 14.97
C GLN A 97 5.60 -18.28 16.16
N ARG A 98 5.69 -16.99 16.52
CA ARG A 98 6.43 -16.54 17.71
C ARG A 98 5.81 -17.05 19.00
N VAL A 99 4.51 -16.85 19.20
CA VAL A 99 3.80 -17.33 20.40
C VAL A 99 3.90 -18.85 20.54
N LEU A 100 3.77 -19.58 19.42
CA LEU A 100 3.93 -21.03 19.43
C LEU A 100 5.36 -21.46 19.79
N ALA A 101 6.38 -20.73 19.35
CA ALA A 101 7.77 -20.98 19.73
C ALA A 101 8.03 -20.74 21.23
N GLU A 102 7.29 -19.81 21.84
CA GLU A 102 7.28 -19.54 23.28
C GLU A 102 6.38 -20.51 24.07
N SER A 103 5.79 -21.52 23.40
CA SER A 103 4.85 -22.49 23.98
C SER A 103 3.53 -21.89 24.50
N GLY A 104 3.14 -20.72 23.99
CA GLY A 104 1.83 -20.11 24.23
C GLY A 104 0.73 -20.63 23.30
N GLU A 105 -0.50 -20.22 23.57
CA GLU A 105 -1.67 -20.53 22.75
C GLU A 105 -1.75 -19.57 21.54
N PRO A 106 -1.67 -20.05 20.29
CA PRO A 106 -1.76 -19.20 19.11
C PRO A 106 -3.20 -18.69 18.91
N SER A 107 -3.33 -17.51 18.31
CA SER A 107 -4.63 -16.97 17.92
C SER A 107 -5.27 -17.73 16.75
N THR A 108 -6.60 -17.82 16.73
CA THR A 108 -7.34 -18.34 15.57
C THR A 108 -7.95 -17.20 14.76
N ALA A 109 -8.02 -17.38 13.45
CA ALA A 109 -8.61 -16.40 12.55
C ALA A 109 -9.27 -17.08 11.34
N ARG A 110 -10.25 -16.37 10.77
CA ARG A 110 -10.89 -16.74 9.50
C ARG A 110 -10.39 -15.83 8.39
N THR A 111 -10.21 -16.39 7.20
CA THR A 111 -9.81 -15.60 6.03
C THR A 111 -10.97 -14.72 5.57
N LEU A 112 -10.68 -13.48 5.19
CA LEU A 112 -11.67 -12.57 4.62
C LEU A 112 -11.43 -12.38 3.13
N LEU A 113 -12.49 -12.57 2.33
CA LEU A 113 -12.53 -12.09 0.96
C LEU A 113 -12.97 -10.63 0.95
N LEU A 114 -12.05 -9.73 0.59
CA LEU A 114 -12.31 -8.30 0.43
C LEU A 114 -12.47 -7.95 -1.05
N GLY A 115 -13.42 -7.06 -1.37
CA GLY A 115 -13.49 -6.44 -2.69
C GLY A 115 -12.22 -5.63 -3.00
N VAL A 116 -11.89 -5.44 -4.28
CA VAL A 116 -10.64 -4.78 -4.71
C VAL A 116 -10.43 -3.42 -4.04
N SER A 117 -11.45 -2.56 -4.03
CA SER A 117 -11.36 -1.24 -3.41
C SER A 117 -11.14 -1.32 -1.90
N LYS A 118 -11.81 -2.26 -1.22
CA LYS A 118 -11.66 -2.46 0.23
C LYS A 118 -10.28 -3.02 0.56
N ALA A 119 -9.78 -3.96 -0.24
CA ALA A 119 -8.43 -4.50 -0.10
C ALA A 119 -7.37 -3.40 -0.25
N ALA A 120 -7.52 -2.51 -1.24
CA ALA A 120 -6.63 -1.37 -1.45
C ALA A 120 -6.63 -0.39 -0.26
N LEU A 121 -7.81 -0.06 0.27
CA LEU A 121 -7.98 0.81 1.46
C LEU A 121 -7.52 0.17 2.77
N THR A 122 -7.33 -1.14 2.80
CA THR A 122 -6.84 -1.85 3.99
C THR A 122 -5.33 -2.00 3.97
N THR A 123 -4.60 -1.45 2.99
CA THR A 123 -3.12 -1.50 2.96
C THR A 123 -2.50 -0.87 4.22
N ASP A 124 -1.33 -1.34 4.64
CA ASP A 124 -0.70 -0.85 5.88
C ASP A 124 -0.23 0.61 5.73
N SER A 125 0.32 0.99 4.58
CA SER A 125 0.73 2.37 4.28
C SER A 125 -0.46 3.34 4.22
N PHE A 126 -0.44 4.36 5.09
CA PHE A 126 -1.42 5.44 5.03
C PHE A 126 -1.24 6.36 3.82
N LEU A 127 -0.01 6.55 3.32
CA LEU A 127 0.24 7.32 2.10
C LEU A 127 -0.42 6.63 0.88
N SER A 128 -0.23 5.32 0.76
CA SER A 128 -0.83 4.51 -0.30
C SER A 128 -2.37 4.46 -0.21
N LYS A 129 -2.93 4.42 1.02
CA LYS A 129 -4.39 4.49 1.25
C LYS A 129 -4.94 5.86 0.86
N ALA A 130 -4.33 6.93 1.36
CA ALA A 130 -4.78 8.32 1.16
C ALA A 130 -4.71 8.75 -0.30
N SER A 131 -3.76 8.21 -1.07
CA SER A 131 -3.64 8.46 -2.51
C SER A 131 -4.68 7.70 -3.35
N PHE A 132 -5.39 6.73 -2.78
CA PHE A 132 -6.41 5.96 -3.49
C PHE A 132 -7.78 6.62 -3.32
N GLN A 133 -8.32 6.65 -2.10
CA GLN A 133 -9.63 7.22 -1.76
C GLN A 133 -9.66 7.64 -0.26
N GLU A 134 -10.74 8.31 0.17
CA GLU A 134 -11.00 8.68 1.58
C GLU A 134 -9.86 9.49 2.26
N THR A 135 -9.17 10.35 1.49
CA THR A 135 -7.93 11.04 1.92
C THR A 135 -8.03 11.72 3.28
N THR A 136 -9.09 12.51 3.52
CA THR A 136 -9.29 13.21 4.81
C THR A 136 -9.35 12.22 5.98
N LYS A 137 -10.20 11.21 5.87
CA LYS A 137 -10.38 10.21 6.93
C LYS A 137 -9.11 9.41 7.19
N VAL A 138 -8.41 8.98 6.14
CA VAL A 138 -7.16 8.21 6.27
C VAL A 138 -6.09 9.04 6.98
N LEU A 139 -5.90 10.30 6.60
CA LEU A 139 -4.90 11.17 7.22
C LEU A 139 -5.25 11.53 8.67
N THR A 140 -6.53 11.78 8.96
CA THR A 140 -6.98 12.02 10.34
C THR A 140 -6.72 10.81 11.23
N MET A 141 -7.09 9.59 10.78
CA MET A 141 -6.82 8.37 11.54
C MET A 141 -5.33 8.13 11.76
N ALA A 142 -4.50 8.36 10.73
CA ALA A 142 -3.05 8.22 10.85
C ALA A 142 -2.45 9.24 11.83
N ALA A 143 -2.93 10.50 11.82
CA ALA A 143 -2.48 11.52 12.74
C ALA A 143 -2.85 11.20 14.20
N VAL A 144 -4.08 10.74 14.44
CA VAL A 144 -4.55 10.32 15.77
C VAL A 144 -3.79 9.10 16.28
N ALA A 145 -3.52 8.12 15.42
CA ALA A 145 -2.76 6.93 15.77
C ALA A 145 -1.23 7.15 15.85
N SER A 146 -0.74 8.35 15.51
CA SER A 146 0.69 8.65 15.35
C SER A 146 1.38 7.64 14.41
N ASP A 147 0.70 7.27 13.32
CA ASP A 147 1.14 6.22 12.41
C ASP A 147 2.38 6.66 11.61
N ARG A 148 3.25 5.70 11.28
CA ARG A 148 4.50 5.94 10.55
C ARG A 148 4.58 5.05 9.32
N ASP A 149 4.79 5.68 8.16
CA ASP A 149 4.95 4.98 6.90
C ASP A 149 6.42 4.60 6.65
N TRP A 150 6.66 3.33 6.38
CA TRP A 150 8.02 2.79 6.19
C TRP A 150 8.48 2.81 4.72
N LEU A 151 7.67 3.33 3.80
CA LEU A 151 8.00 3.48 2.38
C LEU A 151 8.48 2.16 1.73
N ARG A 152 7.84 1.04 2.08
CA ARG A 152 8.19 -0.28 1.53
C ARG A 152 7.49 -0.57 0.20
N GLY A 153 6.47 0.22 -0.13
CA GLY A 153 5.62 0.05 -1.31
C GLY A 153 6.08 0.88 -2.50
N LEU A 154 5.56 0.50 -3.67
CA LEU A 154 5.80 1.21 -4.93
C LEU A 154 5.27 2.66 -4.88
N LYS A 155 4.02 2.84 -4.44
CA LYS A 155 3.34 4.15 -4.48
C LYS A 155 3.97 5.15 -3.53
N GLU A 156 4.30 4.75 -2.31
CA GLU A 156 4.98 5.59 -1.32
C GLU A 156 6.27 6.20 -1.88
N ASN A 157 7.13 5.36 -2.48
CA ASN A 157 8.40 5.82 -3.04
C ASN A 157 8.20 6.78 -4.22
N VAL A 158 7.21 6.50 -5.09
CA VAL A 158 6.87 7.41 -6.19
C VAL A 158 6.38 8.77 -5.68
N ILE A 159 5.53 8.80 -4.65
CA ILE A 159 4.98 10.04 -4.08
C ILE A 159 6.11 10.91 -3.49
N ILE A 160 7.08 10.28 -2.81
CA ILE A 160 8.21 10.97 -2.18
C ILE A 160 9.33 11.31 -3.19
N GLY A 161 9.35 10.67 -4.37
CA GLY A 161 10.39 10.86 -5.38
C GLY A 161 11.67 10.03 -5.11
N ARG A 162 11.56 8.94 -4.34
CA ARG A 162 12.65 7.98 -4.12
C ARG A 162 12.57 6.85 -5.16
N LEU A 163 13.71 6.18 -5.41
CA LEU A 163 13.74 4.96 -6.22
C LEU A 163 12.76 3.92 -5.68
N ILE A 164 12.03 3.29 -6.61
CA ILE A 164 11.02 2.29 -6.29
C ILE A 164 11.68 0.95 -5.93
N PRO A 165 11.11 0.18 -4.99
CA PRO A 165 11.62 -1.16 -4.65
C PRO A 165 11.20 -2.16 -5.74
N ALA A 166 11.80 -2.07 -6.91
CA ALA A 166 11.63 -3.02 -8.00
C ALA A 166 12.73 -4.09 -7.96
N ARG A 167 12.46 -5.28 -8.50
CA ARG A 167 13.30 -6.49 -8.41
C ARG A 167 14.78 -6.30 -8.78
N LEU A 168 15.15 -5.27 -9.54
CA LEU A 168 16.55 -4.97 -9.86
C LEU A 168 17.32 -4.46 -8.63
N ASP A 169 16.67 -3.69 -7.77
CA ASP A 169 17.32 -3.01 -6.64
C ASP A 169 17.51 -3.94 -5.44
N SER A 170 16.64 -4.94 -5.26
CA SER A 170 16.80 -5.91 -4.17
C SER A 170 18.09 -6.72 -4.29
N LEU A 171 18.54 -7.00 -5.52
CA LEU A 171 19.82 -7.69 -5.77
C LEU A 171 21.01 -6.78 -5.42
N LEU A 172 20.96 -5.51 -5.85
CA LEU A 172 21.98 -4.51 -5.56
C LEU A 172 22.05 -4.14 -4.07
N GLU A 173 20.92 -4.11 -3.37
CA GLU A 173 20.87 -3.91 -1.92
C GLU A 173 21.41 -5.12 -1.18
N SER A 174 21.09 -6.35 -1.59
CA SER A 174 21.72 -7.55 -1.01
C SER A 174 23.23 -7.60 -1.28
N GLU A 175 23.69 -7.24 -2.48
CA GLU A 175 25.12 -7.14 -2.80
C GLU A 175 25.79 -6.04 -1.97
N ARG A 176 25.18 -4.86 -1.83
CA ARG A 176 25.71 -3.77 -0.98
C ARG A 176 25.72 -4.14 0.50
N HIS A 177 24.75 -4.90 0.98
CA HIS A 177 24.69 -5.34 2.38
C HIS A 177 25.73 -6.42 2.67
N LEU A 178 25.99 -7.32 1.70
CA LEU A 178 27.06 -8.32 1.76
C LEU A 178 28.45 -7.65 1.71
N LEU A 179 28.66 -6.72 0.77
CA LEU A 179 29.91 -5.94 0.66
C LEU A 179 30.16 -5.07 1.92
N ARG A 180 29.08 -4.60 2.58
CA ARG A 180 29.19 -3.86 3.84
C ARG A 180 29.50 -4.75 5.04
N GLN A 181 29.07 -6.01 5.04
CA GLN A 181 29.43 -6.98 6.06
C GLN A 181 30.87 -7.49 5.91
N GLU A 182 31.37 -7.63 4.67
CA GLU A 182 32.77 -7.98 4.41
C GLU A 182 33.75 -6.83 4.71
N SER A 183 33.28 -5.58 4.76
CA SER A 183 34.12 -4.39 4.97
C SER A 183 34.43 -4.04 6.44
N LEU A 184 34.08 -4.90 7.42
CA LEU A 184 34.39 -4.65 8.84
C LEU A 184 35.64 -5.39 9.36
N GLU A 185 36.37 -6.10 8.50
CA GLU A 185 37.70 -6.60 8.80
C GLU A 185 38.66 -6.09 7.72
N ASP A 186 39.57 -5.20 8.14
CA ASP A 186 40.71 -4.62 7.41
C ASP A 186 40.42 -3.85 6.10
N PHE A 187 40.35 -2.52 6.15
CA PHE A 187 40.92 -1.67 5.07
C PHE A 187 41.12 -0.21 5.57
N ASP A 188 42.38 0.24 5.60
CA ASP A 188 42.72 1.67 5.72
C ASP A 188 42.22 2.42 4.48
N VAL A 189 41.31 3.37 4.67
CA VAL A 189 40.65 4.12 3.60
C VAL A 189 41.52 5.32 3.18
N GLU A 190 42.44 5.11 2.24
CA GLU A 190 42.91 6.18 1.36
C GLU A 190 41.91 6.30 0.19
N LEU A 191 41.04 7.32 0.26
CA LEU A 191 39.95 7.53 -0.69
C LEU A 191 40.46 7.75 -2.12
N MET A 192 40.26 6.77 -3.00
CA MET A 192 40.25 6.98 -4.44
C MET A 192 38.96 7.70 -4.83
N ALA A 193 39.01 9.03 -4.98
CA ALA A 193 37.95 9.76 -5.66
C ALA A 193 37.83 9.25 -7.11
N PRO A 194 36.62 9.05 -7.64
CA PRO A 194 36.44 8.70 -9.05
C PRO A 194 37.05 9.79 -9.97
N SER A 195 37.77 9.39 -11.03
CA SER A 195 38.53 10.34 -11.88
C SER A 195 37.68 11.36 -12.65
N TRP A 196 36.36 11.23 -12.64
CA TRP A 196 35.45 12.24 -13.21
C TRP A 196 35.29 13.47 -12.29
N LEU A 197 35.68 13.36 -11.02
CA LEU A 197 35.68 14.48 -10.05
C LEU A 197 36.95 15.35 -10.17
N SER A 198 38.01 14.87 -10.84
CA SER A 198 39.29 15.58 -10.99
C SER A 198 39.39 16.45 -12.25
N GLY A 199 38.27 16.80 -12.88
CA GLY A 199 38.23 17.81 -13.94
C GLY A 199 39.01 17.48 -15.21
N GLN A 200 39.34 16.22 -15.47
CA GLN A 200 39.94 15.83 -16.75
C GLN A 200 38.83 15.52 -17.75
N PRO A 201 38.82 16.17 -18.94
CA PRO A 201 37.82 15.88 -19.95
C PRO A 201 38.00 14.46 -20.47
N LEU A 202 36.89 13.74 -20.62
CA LEU A 202 36.86 12.44 -21.26
C LEU A 202 37.24 12.59 -22.73
N ALA A 203 38.48 12.26 -23.07
CA ALA A 203 38.89 12.07 -24.45
C ALA A 203 38.32 10.73 -24.94
N ILE A 204 37.21 10.79 -25.68
CA ILE A 204 36.74 9.66 -26.48
C ILE A 204 37.44 9.79 -27.83
N ASP A 205 38.24 8.78 -28.18
CA ASP A 205 39.02 8.77 -29.42
C ASP A 205 38.07 8.73 -30.64
N GLY A 206 38.08 9.79 -31.47
CA GLY A 206 37.37 9.84 -32.75
C GLY A 206 36.13 10.75 -32.86
N LEU A 207 35.82 11.60 -31.87
CA LEU A 207 34.81 12.66 -32.01
C LEU A 207 35.35 14.00 -31.53
N ASP A 208 35.58 14.94 -32.46
CA ASP A 208 35.85 16.33 -32.12
C ASP A 208 34.59 16.95 -31.48
N ALA A 209 34.78 17.68 -30.38
CA ALA A 209 33.72 18.45 -29.75
C ALA A 209 33.23 19.55 -30.73
N PRO A 210 31.91 19.78 -30.85
CA PRO A 210 31.41 20.84 -31.72
C PRO A 210 31.85 22.21 -31.19
N GLU A 211 32.35 23.06 -32.09
CA GLU A 211 32.68 24.46 -31.77
C GLU A 211 31.41 25.19 -31.29
N GLY A 212 31.44 25.70 -30.05
CA GLY A 212 30.34 26.46 -29.46
C GLY A 212 29.87 26.02 -28.07
N ALA A 213 30.59 25.13 -27.37
CA ALA A 213 30.32 24.88 -25.96
C ALA A 213 30.58 26.17 -25.16
N LEU A 214 29.52 26.71 -24.56
CA LEU A 214 29.51 27.93 -23.77
C LEU A 214 30.39 27.77 -22.53
N ASP A 215 31.40 28.63 -22.38
CA ASP A 215 32.10 28.85 -21.11
C ASP A 215 31.10 29.44 -20.11
N LEU A 216 30.56 28.58 -19.24
CA LEU A 216 29.89 29.00 -18.03
C LEU A 216 30.93 28.98 -16.91
N GLU A 217 31.57 30.13 -16.68
CA GLU A 217 32.31 30.38 -15.44
C GLU A 217 31.32 30.37 -14.27
N ILE A 218 31.37 29.33 -13.44
CA ILE A 218 30.66 29.30 -12.16
C ILE A 218 31.61 29.84 -11.10
N ASP A 219 31.31 31.04 -10.59
CA ASP A 219 32.01 31.64 -9.46
C ASP A 219 31.87 30.75 -8.20
N SER A 220 32.99 30.47 -7.56
CA SER A 220 33.12 29.51 -6.44
C SER A 220 32.65 30.03 -5.07
N GLU A 221 31.96 31.17 -5.00
CA GLU A 221 31.54 31.78 -3.72
C GLU A 221 30.15 31.33 -3.19
N VAL A 222 29.39 30.50 -3.91
CA VAL A 222 28.01 30.15 -3.50
C VAL A 222 27.93 28.90 -2.57
N ILE A 223 29.05 28.23 -2.27
CA ILE A 223 29.07 27.00 -1.44
C ILE A 223 29.49 27.27 0.03
N SER A 224 29.42 28.50 0.53
CA SER A 224 29.65 28.77 1.96
C SER A 224 28.65 29.76 2.59
N GLY A 225 27.39 29.36 2.66
CA GLY A 225 26.40 30.03 3.52
C GLY A 225 26.56 29.58 4.98
N GLN A 226 27.22 30.40 5.81
CA GLN A 226 27.06 30.31 7.27
C GLN A 226 25.63 30.69 7.66
N PRO A 227 25.00 30.04 8.66
CA PRO A 227 23.71 30.48 9.19
C PRO A 227 23.88 31.76 10.03
N SER A 228 23.48 32.89 9.44
CA SER A 228 23.34 34.18 10.13
C SER A 228 21.95 34.26 10.79
N GLY A 229 21.86 33.96 12.08
CA GLY A 229 20.70 34.24 12.93
C GLY A 229 21.17 34.41 14.38
N PRO A 230 20.56 35.30 15.18
CA PRO A 230 21.13 35.71 16.46
C PRO A 230 21.17 34.53 17.45
N VAL A 231 22.37 34.26 17.97
CA VAL A 231 22.63 33.35 19.08
C VAL A 231 22.05 33.98 20.35
N ALA A 232 20.99 33.37 20.88
CA ALA A 232 20.50 33.70 22.22
C ALA A 232 21.38 33.01 23.26
N ASP A 233 21.87 33.82 24.17
CA ASP A 233 22.86 33.51 25.20
C ASP A 233 22.31 32.51 26.24
N GLY A 234 23.22 31.73 26.83
CA GLY A 234 22.89 30.69 27.79
C GLY A 234 22.31 31.25 29.09
N GLY A 235 21.14 30.74 29.49
CA GLY A 235 20.53 31.00 30.78
C GLY A 235 19.67 29.84 31.26
N GLY A 236 20.13 29.15 32.31
CA GLY A 236 19.30 28.53 33.35
C GLY A 236 18.50 27.28 32.96
N LEU A 237 18.94 26.14 33.50
CA LEU A 237 18.08 24.99 33.79
C LEU A 237 16.90 25.44 34.65
N GLY A 238 15.69 25.40 34.09
CA GLY A 238 14.43 25.71 34.76
C GLY A 238 13.26 24.97 34.13
N ASP A 239 12.90 23.85 34.76
CA ASP A 239 11.56 23.23 34.83
C ASP A 239 10.54 23.60 33.74
N SER A 240 10.56 22.91 32.59
CA SER A 240 9.40 22.88 31.70
C SER A 240 8.47 21.75 32.14
N GLY A 241 7.53 22.10 33.01
CA GLY A 241 6.47 21.22 33.49
C GLY A 241 5.66 20.62 32.34
N TYR A 242 5.93 19.37 32.01
CA TYR A 242 5.02 18.54 31.24
C TYR A 242 3.92 18.07 32.20
N GLN A 243 2.80 18.79 32.25
CA GLN A 243 1.64 18.32 33.00
C GLN A 243 0.95 17.21 32.21
N ILE A 244 0.88 16.03 32.83
CA ILE A 244 0.08 14.90 32.39
C ILE A 244 -1.38 15.37 32.40
N ARG A 245 -1.99 15.47 31.21
CA ARG A 245 -3.37 15.89 31.05
C ARG A 245 -4.31 14.83 31.61
N THR A 246 -5.41 15.27 32.19
CA THR A 246 -6.38 14.37 32.82
C THR A 246 -7.34 13.79 31.77
N ALA A 247 -7.85 12.58 32.01
CA ALA A 247 -8.73 11.87 31.07
C ALA A 247 -10.00 12.66 30.67
N GLU A 248 -10.46 13.57 31.53
CA GLU A 248 -11.62 14.43 31.28
C GLU A 248 -11.33 15.48 30.18
N GLU A 249 -10.09 15.99 30.09
CA GLU A 249 -9.69 16.97 29.08
C GLU A 249 -9.56 16.35 27.68
N GLU A 250 -9.26 15.05 27.63
CA GLU A 250 -9.15 14.28 26.38
C GLU A 250 -10.54 13.95 25.81
N GLU A 251 -11.52 13.66 26.68
CA GLU A 251 -12.90 13.39 26.28
C GLU A 251 -13.61 14.63 25.72
N ASP A 252 -13.34 15.82 26.28
CA ASP A 252 -13.90 17.09 25.81
C ASP A 252 -13.36 17.49 24.42
N LEU A 253 -12.10 17.16 24.13
CA LEU A 253 -11.51 17.37 22.80
C LEU A 253 -12.10 16.42 21.76
N LEU A 254 -12.39 15.17 22.14
CA LEU A 254 -13.06 14.20 21.26
C LEU A 254 -14.51 14.62 20.96
N ARG A 255 -15.26 15.11 21.95
CA ARG A 255 -16.61 15.65 21.74
C ARG A 255 -16.61 16.89 20.84
N ARG A 256 -15.59 17.74 20.98
CA ARG A 256 -15.45 18.94 20.13
C ARG A 256 -15.06 18.60 18.70
N ALA A 257 -14.22 17.60 18.50
CA ALA A 257 -13.87 17.06 17.18
C ALA A 257 -15.09 16.44 16.48
N GLN A 258 -15.95 15.72 17.21
CA GLN A 258 -17.21 15.17 16.68
C GLN A 258 -18.24 16.26 16.34
N SER A 259 -18.30 17.34 17.12
CA SER A 259 -19.21 18.47 16.82
C SER A 259 -18.82 19.24 15.55
N LEU A 260 -17.54 19.22 15.16
CA LEU A 260 -17.03 19.85 13.95
C LEU A 260 -17.34 19.01 12.70
N THR A 261 -17.39 17.69 12.82
CA THR A 261 -17.74 16.80 11.69
C THR A 261 -19.22 16.82 11.32
N ASP A 262 -20.09 17.08 12.30
CA ASP A 262 -21.55 17.10 12.06
C ASP A 262 -22.05 18.46 11.55
N GLY A 263 -21.35 19.56 11.85
CA GLY A 263 -21.73 20.92 11.43
C GLY A 263 -21.41 21.26 9.96
N GLU A 264 -20.54 20.51 9.29
CA GLU A 264 -20.16 20.75 7.90
C GLU A 264 -21.00 19.95 6.88
N LEU A 265 -21.93 19.10 7.34
CA LEU A 265 -22.76 18.26 6.47
C LEU A 265 -24.12 18.88 6.07
N GLU A 266 -24.44 20.10 6.52
CA GLU A 266 -25.73 20.74 6.22
C GLU A 266 -25.65 21.92 5.23
N GLY A 267 -24.46 22.17 4.65
CA GLY A 267 -24.21 23.40 3.90
C GLY A 267 -23.39 23.25 2.63
N ASP A 268 -23.67 22.29 1.76
CA ASP A 268 -23.22 22.43 0.37
C ASP A 268 -24.07 21.64 -0.64
N ARG A 269 -25.03 22.32 -1.28
CA ARG A 269 -25.86 21.77 -2.37
C ARG A 269 -25.27 22.04 -3.77
N ASP A 270 -24.06 22.59 -3.86
CA ASP A 270 -23.51 23.06 -5.15
C ASP A 270 -22.36 22.22 -5.74
N LEU A 271 -22.01 21.07 -5.15
CA LEU A 271 -20.94 20.20 -5.69
C LEU A 271 -21.41 19.11 -6.69
N GLN A 272 -22.69 19.10 -7.09
CA GLN A 272 -23.15 18.22 -8.18
C GLN A 272 -22.83 18.74 -9.59
N ALA A 273 -22.19 19.90 -9.74
CA ALA A 273 -21.97 20.52 -11.05
C ALA A 273 -20.58 20.29 -11.69
N THR A 274 -19.61 19.70 -11.00
CA THR A 274 -18.21 19.64 -11.48
C THR A 274 -17.73 18.23 -11.88
N ALA A 275 -18.64 17.27 -12.04
CA ALA A 275 -18.34 15.90 -12.50
C ALA A 275 -18.65 15.68 -13.99
N ARG A 276 -18.37 16.67 -14.87
CA ARG A 276 -18.62 16.59 -16.33
C ARG A 276 -17.44 17.03 -17.22
N ILE A 277 -16.19 16.90 -16.78
CA ILE A 277 -15.02 17.38 -17.57
C ILE A 277 -14.05 16.25 -18.00
N PHE A 278 -14.31 14.98 -17.67
CA PHE A 278 -13.57 13.85 -18.26
C PHE A 278 -14.51 12.75 -18.76
N SER A 279 -15.11 12.99 -19.92
CA SER A 279 -15.52 11.96 -20.88
C SER A 279 -14.97 12.40 -22.24
N PRO A 280 -14.12 11.58 -22.88
CA PRO A 280 -14.13 11.56 -24.32
C PRO A 280 -14.12 10.11 -24.79
N PHE A 281 -15.28 9.56 -25.15
CA PHE A 281 -15.52 8.54 -26.17
C PHE A 281 -17.05 8.33 -26.25
N ASP A 282 -17.75 9.27 -26.87
CA ASP A 282 -19.06 9.01 -27.48
C ASP A 282 -18.79 8.82 -28.98
N ASP A 283 -19.06 7.61 -29.47
CA ASP A 283 -19.07 7.27 -30.89
C ASP A 283 -20.29 7.95 -31.54
N GLU A 284 -20.04 8.92 -32.44
CA GLU A 284 -21.03 9.33 -33.43
C GLU A 284 -21.10 8.23 -34.51
N GLU A 285 -22.05 7.29 -34.37
CA GLU A 285 -22.51 6.47 -35.49
C GLU A 285 -23.39 7.32 -36.40
N ASP A 286 -22.77 7.83 -37.47
CA ASP A 286 -23.46 8.35 -38.66
C ASP A 286 -24.23 7.22 -39.36
N ASP A 287 -25.52 7.46 -39.58
CA ASP A 287 -26.42 6.72 -40.47
C ASP A 287 -25.81 6.55 -41.87
N ILE A 288 -25.51 5.31 -42.27
CA ILE A 288 -25.30 4.94 -43.69
C ILE A 288 -26.49 4.07 -44.13
N PRO A 289 -27.27 4.47 -45.15
CA PRO A 289 -28.41 3.69 -45.61
C PRO A 289 -27.96 2.50 -46.47
N ALA A 290 -28.70 1.40 -46.32
CA ALA A 290 -28.53 0.15 -47.05
C ALA A 290 -28.66 0.31 -48.57
N LEU A 291 -27.74 -0.33 -49.31
CA LEU A 291 -27.91 -0.90 -50.64
C LEU A 291 -27.01 -2.14 -50.80
#